data_AF-A0A9W8GZD5-F1
#
_entry.id   AF-A0A9W8GZD5-F1
#
_cell.length_a   1.000
_cell.length_b   1.000
_cell.length_c   1.000
_cell.angle_alpha   90.00
_cell.angle_beta   90.00
_cell.angle_gamma   90.00
#
_symmetry.space_group_name_H-M   'P 1'
#
loop_
_entity.id
_entity.type
_entity.pdbx_description
1 polymer ?
#
loop_
_entity_poly.entity_id
_entity_poly.type
_entity_poly.pdbx_seq_one_letter_code
_entity_poly.pdbx_strand_id
1 'polypeptide(L)'
;VTNKQFQRHKLFTRELSMLLYGFGDTMSPLPESVDVLEDILVDYVNNMCVQAAKVSGRKNKVTVEDFKFVLRKDPKKLARVEELLAMNKEIEVARTMF
;
A
#
# COMPACT_ATOMS: atom_id res chain seq x y z
N VAL A 1 3.80 13.54 28.76
CA VAL A 1 3.55 13.44 27.30
C VAL A 1 2.30 12.60 27.12
N THR A 2 1.17 13.22 26.80
CA THR A 2 -0.12 12.54 26.62
C THR A 2 -0.04 11.63 25.40
N ASN A 3 -0.03 10.33 25.64
CA ASN A 3 -0.08 9.29 24.62
C ASN A 3 -1.48 9.33 24.00
N LYS A 4 -1.69 10.16 22.97
CA LYS A 4 -2.90 10.09 22.15
C LYS A 4 -2.87 8.71 21.50
N GLN A 5 -3.63 7.76 22.05
CA GLN A 5 -3.98 6.56 21.31
C GLN A 5 -4.57 7.04 19.98
N PHE A 6 -3.88 6.70 18.89
CA PHE A 6 -4.43 6.89 17.57
C PHE A 6 -5.72 6.10 17.55
N GLN A 7 -6.87 6.78 17.49
CA GLN A 7 -8.16 6.11 17.42
C GLN A 7 -8.11 5.21 16.20
N ARG A 8 -8.13 3.89 16.40
CA ARG A 8 -8.20 2.88 15.34
C ARG A 8 -9.52 3.08 14.61
N HIS A 9 -9.50 3.95 13.62
CA HIS A 9 -10.64 4.11 12.73
C HIS A 9 -10.62 2.90 11.79
N LYS A 10 -11.79 2.30 11.64
CA LYS A 10 -12.13 1.31 10.62
C LYS A 10 -12.11 2.00 9.24
N LEU A 11 -10.91 2.36 8.78
CA LEU A 11 -10.69 3.19 7.59
C LEU A 11 -10.95 2.41 6.31
N PHE A 12 -10.68 1.10 6.33
CA PHE A 12 -10.69 0.27 5.12
C PHE A 12 -11.62 -0.94 5.20
N THR A 13 -12.54 -1.00 6.16
CA THR A 13 -13.40 -2.18 6.38
C THR A 13 -14.13 -2.61 5.11
N ARG A 14 -14.69 -1.66 4.34
CA ARG A 14 -15.41 -1.97 3.11
C ARG A 14 -14.46 -2.49 2.03
N GLU A 15 -13.35 -1.80 1.80
CA GLU A 15 -12.36 -2.13 0.78
C GLU A 15 -11.71 -3.48 1.07
N LEU A 16 -11.37 -3.75 2.33
CA LEU A 16 -10.79 -5.02 2.77
C LEU A 16 -11.80 -6.17 2.67
N SER A 17 -13.08 -5.95 2.95
CA SER A 17 -14.10 -6.97 2.75
C SER A 17 -14.24 -7.38 1.28
N MET A 18 -14.24 -6.39 0.37
CA MET A 18 -14.26 -6.65 -1.07
C MET A 18 -12.97 -7.31 -1.55
N LEU A 19 -11.83 -6.93 -0.98
CA LEU A 19 -10.55 -7.54 -1.28
C LEU A 19 -10.55 -9.02 -0.88
N LEU A 20 -10.95 -9.34 0.35
CA LEU A 20 -11.07 -10.71 0.85
C LEU A 20 -11.91 -11.57 -0.09
N TYR A 21 -13.09 -11.08 -0.49
CA TYR A 21 -13.91 -11.76 -1.48
C TYR A 21 -13.19 -11.96 -2.83
N GLY A 22 -12.52 -10.93 -3.34
CA GLY A 22 -11.74 -11.02 -4.58
C GLY A 22 -10.60 -12.03 -4.51
N PHE A 23 -10.11 -12.35 -3.31
CA PHE A 23 -9.12 -13.39 -3.04
C PHE A 23 -9.74 -14.75 -2.66
N GLY A 24 -11.07 -14.90 -2.76
CA GLY A 24 -11.77 -16.17 -2.60
C GLY A 24 -12.43 -16.40 -1.24
N ASP A 25 -12.49 -15.39 -0.39
CA ASP A 25 -13.30 -15.44 0.85
C ASP A 25 -14.81 -15.30 0.54
N THR A 26 -15.66 -15.32 1.57
CA THR A 26 -17.11 -15.09 1.45
C THR A 26 -17.44 -13.61 1.18
N MET A 27 -18.64 -13.37 0.64
CA MET A 27 -19.18 -12.03 0.38
C MET A 27 -19.37 -11.18 1.64
N SER A 28 -19.55 -11.83 2.78
CA SER A 28 -19.68 -11.20 4.09
C SER A 28 -18.65 -11.83 5.04
N PRO A 29 -17.37 -11.44 4.96
CA PRO A 29 -16.31 -11.98 5.79
C PRO A 29 -16.56 -11.65 7.27
N LEU A 30 -15.93 -12.41 8.16
CA LEU A 30 -16.02 -12.16 9.60
C LEU A 30 -15.45 -10.77 9.92
N PRO A 31 -16.17 -9.92 10.68
CA PRO A 31 -15.70 -8.59 11.05
C PRO A 31 -14.32 -8.61 11.73
N GLU A 32 -14.07 -9.62 12.55
CA GLU A 32 -12.80 -9.81 13.24
C GLU A 32 -11.65 -10.09 12.27
N SER A 33 -11.90 -10.86 11.21
CA SER A 33 -10.90 -11.10 10.16
C SER A 33 -10.55 -9.81 9.40
N VAL A 34 -11.56 -8.98 9.12
CA VAL A 34 -11.37 -7.68 8.47
C VAL A 34 -10.56 -6.75 9.37
N ASP A 35 -10.91 -6.69 10.67
CA ASP A 35 -10.21 -5.86 11.65
C ASP A 35 -8.74 -6.27 11.81
N VAL A 36 -8.45 -7.58 11.86
CA VAL A 36 -7.06 -8.08 11.91
C VAL A 36 -6.31 -7.77 10.62
N LEU A 37 -6.95 -7.94 9.46
CA LEU A 37 -6.32 -7.62 8.18
C LEU A 37 -6.00 -6.12 8.07
N GLU A 38 -6.86 -5.25 8.63
CA GLU A 38 -6.62 -3.81 8.69
C GLU A 38 -5.40 -3.48 9.56
N ASP A 39 -5.26 -4.10 10.73
CA ASP A 39 -4.07 -3.95 11.58
C ASP A 39 -2.79 -4.39 10.84
N ILE A 40 -2.83 -5.52 10.14
CA ILE A 40 -1.69 -6.02 9.33
C ILE A 40 -1.37 -5.06 8.19
N LEU A 41 -2.38 -4.54 7.49
CA LEU A 41 -2.22 -3.60 6.38
C LEU A 41 -1.55 -2.31 6.85
N VAL A 42 -2.04 -1.72 7.95
CA VAL A 42 -1.51 -0.47 8.49
C VAL A 42 -0.06 -0.65 8.94
N ASP A 43 0.27 -1.75 9.63
CA ASP A 43 1.65 -2.03 10.01
C ASP A 43 2.56 -2.24 8.79
N TYR A 44 2.09 -2.98 7.78
CA TYR A 44 2.84 -3.18 6.54
C TYR A 44 3.15 -1.86 5.82
N VAL A 45 2.14 -0.99 5.64
CA VAL A 45 2.30 0.31 4.97
C VAL A 45 3.24 1.21 5.78
N ASN A 46 3.08 1.27 7.10
CA ASN A 46 3.97 2.05 7.96
C ASN A 46 5.41 1.56 7.90
N ASN A 47 5.64 0.25 8.00
CA ASN A 47 6.98 -0.33 7.90
C ASN A 47 7.62 0.02 6.57
N MET A 48 6.87 -0.14 5.48
CA MET A 48 7.32 0.19 4.12
C MET A 48 7.71 1.68 4.02
N CYS A 49 6.85 2.61 4.45
CA CYS A 49 7.17 4.03 4.48
C CYS A 49 8.43 4.35 5.29
N VAL A 50 8.61 3.72 6.46
CA VAL A 50 9.82 3.91 7.29
C VAL A 50 11.08 3.39 6.58
N GLN A 51 11.02 2.25 5.91
CA GLN A 51 12.17 1.74 5.14
C GLN A 51 12.50 2.64 3.95
N ALA A 52 11.49 3.11 3.22
CA ALA A 52 11.69 4.02 2.10
C ALA A 52 12.27 5.36 2.57
N ALA A 53 11.82 5.89 3.71
CA ALA A 53 12.40 7.08 4.32
C ALA A 53 13.88 6.88 4.69
N LYS A 54 14.25 5.72 5.28
CA LYS A 54 15.65 5.39 5.56
C LYS A 54 16.51 5.35 4.30
N VAL A 55 15.97 4.79 3.20
CA VAL A 55 16.65 4.74 1.90
C VAL A 55 16.82 6.16 1.30
N SER A 56 15.82 7.02 1.45
CA SER A 56 15.92 8.41 1.01
C SER A 56 17.01 9.20 1.75
N GLY A 57 17.41 8.74 2.94
CA GLY A 57 18.53 9.29 3.71
C GLY A 57 18.30 10.75 4.11
N ARG A 58 19.16 11.65 3.61
CA ARG A 58 19.09 13.10 3.87
C ARG A 58 18.19 13.86 2.89
N LYS A 59 17.59 13.19 1.91
CA LYS A 59 16.64 13.85 1.00
C LYS A 59 15.42 14.30 1.80
N ASN A 60 14.89 15.48 1.49
CA ASN A 60 13.68 16.00 2.14
C ASN A 60 12.38 15.33 1.65
N LYS A 61 12.46 14.43 0.67
CA LYS A 61 11.30 13.79 0.04
C LYS A 61 11.60 12.33 -0.29
N VAL A 62 10.66 11.46 0.04
CA VAL A 62 10.64 10.06 -0.40
C VAL A 62 10.12 9.99 -1.83
N THR A 63 10.80 9.22 -2.67
CA THR A 63 10.51 9.04 -4.09
C THR A 63 10.14 7.60 -4.41
N VAL A 64 9.56 7.36 -5.59
CA VAL A 64 9.20 6.02 -6.08
C VAL A 64 10.42 5.09 -6.13
N GLU A 65 11.59 5.62 -6.51
CA GLU A 65 12.82 4.83 -6.56
C GLU A 65 13.26 4.35 -5.16
N ASP A 66 12.97 5.10 -4.10
CA ASP A 66 13.28 4.66 -2.74
C ASP A 66 12.41 3.45 -2.35
N PHE A 67 11.13 3.41 -2.76
CA PHE A 67 10.26 2.24 -2.60
C PHE A 67 10.72 1.04 -3.45
N LYS A 68 11.06 1.26 -4.72
CA LYS A 68 11.61 0.21 -5.60
C LYS A 68 12.88 -0.41 -5.00
N PHE A 69 13.76 0.41 -4.42
CA PHE A 69 14.95 -0.09 -3.74
C PHE A 69 14.63 -0.97 -2.54
N VAL A 70 13.63 -0.63 -1.71
CA VAL A 70 13.22 -1.51 -0.60
C VAL A 70 12.68 -2.83 -1.15
N LEU A 71 11.90 -2.80 -2.23
CA LEU A 71 11.33 -3.98 -2.87
C LEU A 71 12.32 -4.79 -3.71
N ARG A 72 13.59 -4.36 -3.85
CA ARG A 72 14.59 -5.01 -4.74
C ARG A 72 14.84 -6.50 -4.50
N LYS A 73 14.49 -7.01 -3.32
CA LYS A 73 14.63 -8.43 -2.96
C LYS A 73 13.35 -9.25 -3.18
N ASP A 74 12.25 -8.60 -3.56
CA ASP A 74 10.98 -9.22 -3.92
C ASP A 74 10.70 -8.95 -5.41
N PRO A 75 11.23 -9.80 -6.32
CA PRO A 75 11.15 -9.54 -7.75
C PRO A 75 9.71 -9.47 -8.27
N LYS A 76 8.77 -10.18 -7.63
CA LYS A 76 7.35 -10.15 -8.02
C LYS A 76 6.72 -8.80 -7.71
N LYS A 77 6.93 -8.27 -6.49
CA LYS A 77 6.40 -6.94 -6.12
C LYS A 77 7.09 -5.84 -6.90
N LEU A 78 8.40 -5.93 -7.12
CA LEU A 78 9.13 -4.93 -7.90
C LEU A 78 8.61 -4.88 -9.35
N ALA A 79 8.50 -6.02 -10.02
CA ALA A 79 7.97 -6.09 -11.38
C ALA A 79 6.55 -5.51 -11.47
N ARG A 80 5.70 -5.82 -10.48
CA ARG A 80 4.33 -5.29 -10.43
C ARG A 80 4.31 -3.76 -10.29
N VAL A 81 5.20 -3.17 -9.50
CA VAL A 81 5.32 -1.70 -9.39
C VAL A 81 5.70 -1.09 -10.73
N GLU A 82 6.67 -1.66 -11.44
CA GLU A 82 7.13 -1.16 -12.74
C GLU A 82 6.03 -1.24 -13.80
N GLU A 83 5.29 -2.35 -13.84
CA GLU A 83 4.14 -2.53 -14.73
C GLU A 83 3.06 -1.45 -14.48
N LEU A 84 2.70 -1.21 -13.22
CA LEU A 84 1.68 -0.21 -12.84
C LEU A 84 2.11 1.22 -13.23
N LEU A 85 3.39 1.55 -13.05
CA LEU A 85 3.92 2.86 -13.44
C LEU A 85 3.92 3.04 -14.97
N ALA A 86 4.28 2.00 -15.72
CA ALA A 86 4.23 2.02 -17.18
C ALA A 86 2.80 2.21 -17.68
N MET A 87 1.84 1.45 -17.14
CA MET A 87 0.43 1.57 -17.49
C MET A 87 -0.13 2.94 -17.16
N ASN A 88 0.21 3.52 -16.00
CA ASN A 88 -0.23 4.87 -15.65
C ASN A 88 0.31 5.91 -16.65
N LYS A 89 1.56 5.78 -17.08
CA LYS A 89 2.15 6.65 -18.10
C LYS A 89 1.43 6.54 -19.44
N GLU A 90 1.05 5.33 -19.86
CA GLU A 90 0.25 5.12 -21.08
C GLU A 90 -1.11 5.81 -20.99
N ILE A 91 -1.79 5.69 -19.84
CA ILE A 91 -3.08 6.35 -19.59
C ILE A 91 -2.93 7.88 -19.64
N GLU A 92 -1.87 8.43 -19.03
CA GLU A 92 -1.59 9.87 -19.05
C GLU A 92 -1.36 10.37 -20.47
N VAL A 93 -0.56 9.66 -21.29
CA VAL A 93 -0.35 10.01 -22.69
C VAL A 93 -1.66 9.97 -23.47
N ALA A 94 -2.46 8.92 -23.31
CA ALA A 94 -3.75 8.79 -23.99
C ALA A 94 -4.69 9.96 -23.66
N ARG A 95 -4.72 10.43 -22.40
CA ARG A 95 -5.52 11.60 -21.99
C ARG A 95 -5.10 12.91 -22.64
N THR A 96 -3.84 13.03 -23.09
CA THR A 96 -3.35 14.25 -23.78
C THR A 96 -3.66 14.26 -25.28
N MET A 97 -4.08 13.13 -25.84
CA MET A 97 -4.35 12.97 -27.28
C MET A 97 -5.82 13.23 -27.65
N PHE A 98 -6.71 13.43 -26.67
CA PHE A 98 -8.13 13.74 -26.83
C PHE A 98 -8.48 15.03 -26.09
#